data_AF-A0A8X7YV29-F1
#
_entry.id   AF-A0A8X7YV29-F1
#
_cell.length_a   1.000
_cell.length_b   1.000
_cell.length_c   1.000
_cell.angle_alpha   90.00
_cell.angle_beta   90.00
_cell.angle_gamma   90.00
#
_symmetry.space_group_name_H-M   'P 1'
#
loop_
_entity.id
_entity.type
_entity.pdbx_description
1 polymer ?
#
loop_
_entity_poly.entity_id
_entity_poly.type
_entity_poly.pdbx_seq_one_letter_code
_entity_poly.pdbx_strand_id
1 'polypeptide(L)'
;MGQGAIIGVIDSGVWPESKSFHDEGIGPVPSDWKGICQQGESFNSSNCNRKIIGARWFVKGFQDQIPFNTTESREFMSPRDGEGHGSLTASTAAGNFVEKVSYKGLAAGMARGGAPLAHLAIYKVCWNIEDGGCTGADLLKAFDKAIHDGVDILSVSIGNNIPLFSYVDMRNSIAIGSFHATLNGIPVICSAGNDGPISQTVENTAPWLITVAASTIDRTFPTAITLGNNKTLWVRSPTAKLSFPKTVVGKRTKLDPSQTGTDGIKIFEEGSTRKEADPFDIGGGHVNPEKAVYPGLVYDTNTKEYIQFLCSMGYSSSSVTRAKVARKVTNVGNVKSVYKAIVQAPFGINMRVEPTTLSFNMNNKILSYEVTFFSTQKVQGGYRFGSLTWTNGEHFVRSPISVRAMEAYADV
;
A
#
# COMPACT_ATOMS: atom_id res chain seq x y z
N MET A 1 -1.68 15.05 -11.84
CA MET A 1 -2.85 14.14 -11.94
C MET A 1 -2.51 12.81 -12.62
N GLY A 2 -1.23 12.42 -12.70
CA GLY A 2 -0.81 11.12 -13.26
C GLY A 2 -0.59 11.08 -14.78
N GLN A 3 -0.63 12.20 -15.48
CA GLN A 3 -0.48 12.25 -16.94
C GLN A 3 0.74 11.46 -17.43
N GLY A 4 0.52 10.55 -18.37
CA GLY A 4 1.55 9.69 -18.96
C GLY A 4 2.08 8.58 -18.05
N ALA A 5 1.60 8.46 -16.80
CA ALA A 5 1.91 7.30 -15.96
C ALA A 5 0.98 6.13 -16.30
N ILE A 6 1.48 4.91 -16.16
CA ILE A 6 0.76 3.67 -16.35
C ILE A 6 0.65 2.94 -15.02
N ILE A 7 -0.57 2.81 -14.51
CA ILE A 7 -0.86 2.07 -13.28
C ILE A 7 -1.32 0.66 -13.68
N GLY A 8 -0.52 -0.34 -13.35
CA GLY A 8 -0.90 -1.74 -13.46
C GLY A 8 -1.78 -2.14 -12.27
N VAL A 9 -2.92 -2.77 -12.55
CA VAL A 9 -3.86 -3.27 -11.54
C VAL A 9 -3.93 -4.79 -11.68
N ILE A 10 -3.45 -5.52 -10.66
CA ILE A 10 -3.52 -6.98 -10.58
C ILE A 10 -4.67 -7.33 -9.64
N ASP A 11 -5.77 -7.84 -10.20
CA ASP A 11 -7.06 -7.95 -9.48
C ASP A 11 -8.05 -8.92 -10.19
N SER A 12 -9.36 -8.79 -9.97
CA SER A 12 -10.46 -9.55 -10.61
C SER A 12 -10.85 -9.06 -12.02
N GLY A 13 -10.15 -8.05 -12.56
CA GLY A 13 -10.35 -7.54 -13.92
C GLY A 13 -10.88 -6.10 -13.94
N VAL A 14 -11.57 -5.73 -15.03
CA VAL A 14 -12.22 -4.42 -15.14
C VAL A 14 -13.57 -4.50 -15.85
N TRP A 15 -14.51 -3.62 -15.47
CA TRP A 15 -15.73 -3.35 -16.22
C TRP A 15 -15.54 -2.14 -17.15
N PRO A 16 -15.12 -2.34 -18.43
CA PRO A 16 -14.59 -1.27 -19.27
C PRO A 16 -15.63 -0.20 -19.64
N GLU A 17 -16.92 -0.53 -19.65
CA GLU A 17 -18.00 0.42 -19.97
C GLU A 17 -18.33 1.38 -18.81
N SER A 18 -17.70 1.21 -17.64
CA SER A 18 -17.88 2.15 -16.53
C SER A 18 -17.44 3.55 -16.96
N LYS A 19 -18.24 4.57 -16.61
CA LYS A 19 -17.90 5.97 -16.88
C LYS A 19 -16.55 6.36 -16.26
N SER A 20 -16.10 5.69 -15.20
CA SER A 20 -14.78 5.94 -14.61
C SER A 20 -13.62 5.65 -15.57
N PHE A 21 -13.85 4.94 -16.67
CA PHE A 21 -12.83 4.52 -17.61
C PHE A 21 -12.98 5.13 -19.01
N HIS A 22 -13.75 6.22 -19.15
CA HIS A 22 -13.74 7.01 -20.39
C HIS A 22 -12.38 7.70 -20.59
N ASP A 23 -12.03 7.98 -21.84
CA ASP A 23 -10.71 8.48 -22.23
C ASP A 23 -10.66 9.96 -22.65
N GLU A 24 -11.75 10.69 -22.42
CA GLU A 24 -11.79 12.14 -22.52
C GLU A 24 -10.72 12.79 -21.63
N GLY A 25 -9.96 13.73 -22.20
CA GLY A 25 -8.86 14.43 -21.52
C GLY A 25 -7.60 13.59 -21.28
N ILE A 26 -7.58 12.31 -21.69
CA ILE A 26 -6.41 11.43 -21.55
C ILE A 26 -5.48 11.61 -22.76
N GLY A 27 -4.20 11.83 -22.47
CA GLY A 27 -3.14 11.97 -23.48
C GLY A 27 -2.89 10.70 -24.30
N PRO A 28 -1.98 10.75 -25.29
CA PRO A 28 -1.63 9.58 -26.10
C PRO A 28 -1.03 8.47 -25.24
N VAL A 29 -1.22 7.22 -25.67
CA VAL A 29 -0.57 6.06 -25.05
C VAL A 29 0.95 6.21 -25.19
N PRO A 30 1.74 5.99 -24.12
CA PRO A 30 3.20 6.05 -24.20
C PRO A 30 3.75 5.11 -25.29
N SER A 31 4.70 5.60 -26.09
CA SER A 31 5.22 4.87 -27.26
C SER A 31 6.00 3.60 -26.92
N ASP A 32 6.48 3.51 -25.68
CA ASP A 32 7.21 2.39 -25.11
C ASP A 32 6.31 1.36 -24.43
N TRP A 33 4.99 1.59 -24.39
CA TRP A 33 4.01 0.63 -23.91
C TRP A 33 3.97 -0.63 -24.79
N LYS A 34 4.10 -1.82 -24.18
CA LYS A 34 4.15 -3.12 -24.89
C LYS A 34 2.97 -4.03 -24.58
N GLY A 35 2.05 -3.58 -23.73
CA GLY A 35 0.87 -4.36 -23.39
C GLY A 35 -0.13 -4.47 -24.54
N ILE A 36 -1.07 -5.39 -24.40
CA ILE A 36 -2.10 -5.66 -25.40
C ILE A 36 -3.50 -5.56 -24.80
N CYS A 37 -4.50 -5.44 -25.67
CA CYS A 37 -5.90 -5.67 -25.32
C CYS A 37 -6.26 -7.13 -25.64
N GLN A 38 -6.09 -8.03 -24.66
CA GLN A 38 -6.38 -9.45 -24.85
C GLN A 38 -7.89 -9.67 -24.94
N GLN A 39 -8.33 -10.29 -26.04
CA GLN A 39 -9.73 -10.60 -26.26
C GLN A 39 -10.17 -11.81 -25.40
N GLY A 40 -11.48 -11.94 -25.23
CA GLY A 40 -12.11 -13.06 -24.56
C GLY A 40 -13.63 -12.91 -24.56
N GLU A 41 -14.29 -13.70 -23.72
CA GLU A 41 -15.74 -13.61 -23.53
C GLU A 41 -16.19 -12.19 -23.17
N SER A 42 -17.12 -11.64 -23.96
CA SER A 42 -17.67 -10.29 -23.77
C SER A 42 -16.61 -9.18 -23.64
N PHE A 43 -15.41 -9.38 -24.23
CA PHE A 43 -14.33 -8.41 -24.19
C PHE A 43 -13.51 -8.47 -25.49
N ASN A 44 -13.49 -7.39 -26.26
CA ASN A 44 -12.78 -7.31 -27.53
C ASN A 44 -11.82 -6.10 -27.55
N SER A 45 -11.18 -5.85 -28.70
CA SER A 45 -10.21 -4.75 -28.83
C SER A 45 -10.80 -3.36 -28.58
N SER A 46 -12.09 -3.13 -28.79
CA SER A 46 -12.73 -1.83 -28.54
C SER A 46 -13.00 -1.54 -27.06
N ASN A 47 -12.78 -2.53 -26.18
CA ASN A 47 -12.88 -2.33 -24.74
C ASN A 47 -11.63 -1.67 -24.13
N CYS A 48 -10.52 -1.61 -24.87
CA CYS A 48 -9.39 -0.76 -24.53
C CYS A 48 -9.48 0.57 -25.27
N ASN A 49 -9.00 1.64 -24.62
CA ASN A 49 -9.02 3.01 -25.13
C ASN A 49 -7.77 3.76 -24.59
N ARG A 50 -7.71 5.10 -24.66
CA ARG A 50 -6.55 5.79 -24.05
C ARG A 50 -6.53 5.73 -22.53
N LYS A 51 -7.63 5.37 -21.86
CA LYS A 51 -7.70 5.19 -20.41
C LYS A 51 -7.27 3.80 -19.97
N ILE A 52 -7.92 2.75 -20.46
CA ILE A 52 -7.52 1.35 -20.30
C ILE A 52 -6.68 0.98 -21.52
N ILE A 53 -5.35 1.09 -21.41
CA ILE A 53 -4.43 0.93 -22.55
C ILE A 53 -4.01 -0.52 -22.78
N GLY A 54 -4.27 -1.40 -21.82
CA GLY A 54 -4.09 -2.84 -21.97
C GLY A 54 -4.86 -3.61 -20.92
N ALA A 55 -5.22 -4.83 -21.28
CA ALA A 55 -6.00 -5.72 -20.46
C ALA A 55 -5.59 -7.16 -20.77
N ARG A 56 -5.19 -7.91 -19.75
CA ARG A 56 -4.81 -9.31 -19.81
C ARG A 56 -5.56 -10.09 -18.74
N TRP A 57 -5.66 -11.40 -18.96
CA TRP A 57 -6.25 -12.32 -18.00
C TRP A 57 -5.48 -13.64 -17.97
N PHE A 58 -5.41 -14.23 -16.78
CA PHE A 58 -4.64 -15.43 -16.51
C PHE A 58 -5.49 -16.39 -15.68
N VAL A 59 -5.64 -17.62 -16.18
CA VAL A 59 -6.53 -18.64 -15.60
C VAL A 59 -5.90 -20.04 -15.59
N LYS A 60 -4.72 -20.20 -16.20
CA LYS A 60 -4.14 -21.54 -16.41
C LYS A 60 -3.77 -22.17 -15.08
N GLY A 61 -3.16 -21.38 -14.18
CA GLY A 61 -2.83 -21.85 -12.84
C GLY A 61 -4.06 -22.32 -12.08
N PHE A 62 -5.19 -21.64 -12.28
CA PHE A 62 -6.47 -22.02 -11.73
C PHE A 62 -7.03 -23.31 -12.35
N GLN A 63 -7.11 -23.40 -13.68
CA GLN A 63 -7.65 -24.57 -14.39
C GLN A 63 -6.88 -25.87 -14.11
N ASP A 64 -5.59 -25.77 -13.83
CA ASP A 64 -4.75 -26.93 -13.49
C ASP A 64 -5.03 -27.46 -12.06
N GLN A 65 -5.66 -26.67 -11.19
CA GLN A 65 -5.94 -27.02 -9.79
C GLN A 65 -7.41 -27.36 -9.55
N ILE A 66 -8.34 -26.61 -10.16
CA ILE A 66 -9.77 -26.69 -9.89
C ILE A 66 -10.54 -26.72 -11.22
N PRO A 67 -11.51 -27.64 -11.41
CA PRO A 67 -12.38 -27.65 -12.58
C PRO A 67 -13.12 -26.31 -12.72
N PHE A 68 -12.83 -25.58 -13.79
CA PHE A 68 -13.36 -24.24 -13.99
C PHE A 68 -14.73 -24.28 -14.69
N ASN A 69 -15.82 -24.15 -13.92
CA ASN A 69 -17.18 -24.04 -14.45
C ASN A 69 -17.72 -22.60 -14.31
N THR A 70 -17.78 -21.87 -15.42
CA THR A 70 -18.33 -20.49 -15.46
C THR A 70 -19.85 -20.43 -15.49
N THR A 71 -20.54 -21.56 -15.67
CA THR A 71 -21.99 -21.54 -15.95
C THR A 71 -22.81 -21.10 -14.75
N GLU A 72 -22.29 -21.30 -13.52
CA GLU A 72 -22.98 -20.97 -12.26
C GLU A 72 -22.44 -19.69 -11.60
N SER A 73 -21.30 -19.18 -12.07
CA SER A 73 -20.66 -17.96 -11.57
C SER A 73 -20.87 -16.80 -12.56
N ARG A 74 -21.01 -15.57 -12.08
CA ARG A 74 -21.09 -14.38 -12.94
C ARG A 74 -19.69 -13.98 -13.45
N GLU A 75 -18.97 -14.93 -14.05
CA GLU A 75 -17.58 -14.77 -14.48
C GLU A 75 -17.41 -14.82 -15.99
N PHE A 76 -16.31 -14.23 -16.47
CA PHE A 76 -16.01 -14.10 -17.90
C PHE A 76 -14.60 -14.58 -18.20
N MET A 77 -14.45 -15.47 -19.19
CA MET A 77 -13.15 -15.90 -19.71
C MET A 77 -12.49 -14.80 -20.56
N SER A 78 -12.17 -13.69 -19.90
CA SER A 78 -11.64 -12.46 -20.45
C SER A 78 -11.14 -11.53 -19.33
N PRO A 79 -10.55 -10.36 -19.66
CA PRO A 79 -10.23 -9.34 -18.65
C PRO A 79 -11.45 -8.68 -17.98
N ARG A 80 -12.68 -9.03 -18.41
CA ARG A 80 -13.89 -8.45 -17.84
C ARG A 80 -14.06 -8.87 -16.38
N ASP A 81 -14.38 -7.89 -15.55
CA ASP A 81 -14.68 -8.08 -14.14
C ASP A 81 -16.09 -8.65 -13.94
N GLY A 82 -16.16 -9.84 -13.33
CA GLY A 82 -17.42 -10.50 -12.98
C GLY A 82 -17.92 -10.17 -11.57
N GLU A 83 -17.03 -9.69 -10.70
CA GLU A 83 -17.26 -9.57 -9.26
C GLU A 83 -17.37 -8.09 -8.82
N GLY A 84 -16.46 -7.23 -9.28
CA GLY A 84 -16.50 -5.78 -9.10
C GLY A 84 -15.30 -5.17 -8.36
N HIS A 85 -14.52 -5.97 -7.62
CA HIS A 85 -13.39 -5.54 -6.81
C HIS A 85 -12.31 -4.88 -7.68
N GLY A 86 -11.91 -5.49 -8.79
CA GLY A 86 -10.94 -4.93 -9.73
C GLY A 86 -11.39 -3.61 -10.36
N SER A 87 -12.67 -3.49 -10.70
CA SER A 87 -13.25 -2.23 -11.18
C SER A 87 -13.25 -1.14 -10.09
N LEU A 88 -13.54 -1.51 -8.85
CA LEU A 88 -13.51 -0.59 -7.71
C LEU A 88 -12.07 -0.13 -7.41
N THR A 89 -11.09 -1.04 -7.44
CA THR A 89 -9.68 -0.74 -7.15
C THR A 89 -9.08 0.12 -8.26
N ALA A 90 -9.30 -0.24 -9.54
CA ALA A 90 -8.85 0.54 -10.69
C ALA A 90 -9.45 1.96 -10.74
N SER A 91 -10.76 2.10 -10.45
CA SER A 91 -11.42 3.40 -10.42
C SER A 91 -10.98 4.26 -9.22
N THR A 92 -10.63 3.66 -8.09
CA THR A 92 -10.07 4.38 -6.93
C THR A 92 -8.64 4.85 -7.21
N ALA A 93 -7.83 4.02 -7.88
CA ALA A 93 -6.46 4.38 -8.25
C ALA A 93 -6.43 5.50 -9.30
N ALA A 94 -7.24 5.35 -10.35
CA ALA A 94 -7.12 6.17 -11.55
C ALA A 94 -8.45 6.49 -12.23
N GLY A 95 -9.62 6.31 -11.65
CA GLY A 95 -10.88 6.68 -12.30
C GLY A 95 -10.88 8.12 -12.84
N ASN A 96 -11.39 8.31 -14.05
CA ASN A 96 -11.58 9.64 -14.63
C ASN A 96 -12.70 10.39 -13.88
N PHE A 97 -12.88 11.67 -14.19
CA PHE A 97 -13.88 12.51 -13.54
C PHE A 97 -15.29 12.11 -13.95
N VAL A 98 -16.11 11.66 -12.99
CA VAL A 98 -17.52 11.30 -13.24
C VAL A 98 -18.43 12.10 -12.33
N GLU A 99 -19.22 12.98 -12.92
CA GLU A 99 -20.18 13.82 -12.20
C GLU A 99 -21.44 13.05 -11.80
N LYS A 100 -22.12 13.56 -10.77
CA LYS A 100 -23.47 13.14 -10.33
C LYS A 100 -23.56 11.64 -10.03
N VAL A 101 -22.49 11.06 -9.48
CA VAL A 101 -22.50 9.68 -9.01
C VAL A 101 -23.00 9.62 -7.58
N SER A 102 -23.69 8.54 -7.24
CA SER A 102 -24.10 8.23 -5.86
C SER A 102 -24.35 6.74 -5.73
N TYR A 103 -24.27 6.21 -4.52
CA TYR A 103 -24.75 4.86 -4.22
C TYR A 103 -26.14 4.96 -3.61
N LYS A 104 -27.19 4.75 -4.42
CA LYS A 104 -28.60 4.89 -4.00
C LYS A 104 -28.88 6.24 -3.31
N GLY A 105 -28.31 7.33 -3.82
CA GLY A 105 -28.43 8.69 -3.26
C GLY A 105 -27.40 9.02 -2.17
N LEU A 106 -26.67 8.05 -1.64
CA LEU A 106 -25.58 8.27 -0.69
C LEU A 106 -24.31 8.72 -1.42
N ALA A 107 -23.51 9.54 -0.74
CA ALA A 107 -22.20 10.01 -1.22
C ALA A 107 -22.27 10.76 -2.56
N ALA A 108 -23.38 11.47 -2.81
CA ALA A 108 -23.58 12.20 -4.06
C ALA A 108 -22.44 13.21 -4.32
N GLY A 109 -21.85 13.16 -5.51
CA GLY A 109 -20.77 14.07 -5.88
C GLY A 109 -20.07 13.69 -7.19
N MET A 110 -18.85 14.17 -7.34
CA MET A 110 -17.95 13.78 -8.42
C MET A 110 -17.01 12.67 -7.95
N ALA A 111 -17.01 11.52 -8.62
CA ALA A 111 -16.00 10.49 -8.42
C ALA A 111 -14.78 10.75 -9.30
N ARG A 112 -13.61 10.42 -8.76
CA ARG A 112 -12.31 10.40 -9.45
C ARG A 112 -11.35 9.51 -8.68
N GLY A 113 -10.35 8.95 -9.36
CA GLY A 113 -9.26 8.21 -8.71
C GLY A 113 -8.14 9.10 -8.20
N GLY A 114 -7.18 8.54 -7.46
CA GLY A 114 -5.97 9.23 -6.99
C GLY A 114 -5.23 10.00 -8.09
N ALA A 115 -5.10 9.37 -9.26
CA ALA A 115 -4.47 9.92 -10.46
C ALA A 115 -5.40 9.84 -11.69
N PRO A 116 -6.37 10.77 -11.85
CA PRO A 116 -7.43 10.66 -12.85
C PRO A 116 -6.95 10.61 -14.31
N LEU A 117 -5.78 11.18 -14.60
CA LEU A 117 -5.22 11.29 -15.94
C LEU A 117 -4.09 10.27 -16.22
N ALA A 118 -3.89 9.29 -15.33
CA ALA A 118 -3.02 8.15 -15.58
C ALA A 118 -3.69 7.11 -16.49
N HIS A 119 -2.90 6.33 -17.22
CA HIS A 119 -3.36 5.15 -17.93
C HIS A 119 -3.52 3.96 -16.97
N LEU A 120 -4.39 3.02 -17.32
CA LEU A 120 -4.62 1.76 -16.62
C LEU A 120 -4.19 0.59 -17.49
N ALA A 121 -3.47 -0.35 -16.88
CA ALA A 121 -3.18 -1.66 -17.44
C ALA A 121 -3.75 -2.74 -16.51
N ILE A 122 -4.67 -3.55 -17.02
CA ILE A 122 -5.44 -4.49 -16.19
C ILE A 122 -4.88 -5.90 -16.35
N TYR A 123 -4.66 -6.58 -15.23
CA TYR A 123 -4.16 -7.94 -15.17
C TYR A 123 -5.07 -8.77 -14.28
N LYS A 124 -6.06 -9.44 -14.89
CA LYS A 124 -7.01 -10.30 -14.17
C LYS A 124 -6.34 -11.61 -13.76
N VAL A 125 -6.31 -11.89 -12.47
CA VAL A 125 -5.76 -13.14 -11.88
C VAL A 125 -6.68 -13.79 -10.87
N CYS A 126 -7.70 -13.05 -10.41
CA CYS A 126 -8.66 -13.53 -9.44
C CYS A 126 -9.98 -13.88 -10.13
N TRP A 127 -10.60 -14.96 -9.67
CA TRP A 127 -11.80 -15.53 -10.27
C TRP A 127 -12.85 -15.80 -9.19
N ASN A 128 -14.04 -15.24 -9.33
CA ASN A 128 -15.15 -15.41 -8.40
C ASN A 128 -16.00 -16.63 -8.76
N ILE A 129 -15.44 -17.81 -8.52
CA ILE A 129 -16.12 -19.10 -8.68
C ILE A 129 -16.16 -19.84 -7.33
N GLU A 130 -16.87 -20.96 -7.24
CA GLU A 130 -16.82 -21.83 -6.05
C GLU A 130 -15.38 -22.34 -5.85
N ASP A 131 -14.82 -22.20 -4.64
CA ASP A 131 -13.39 -22.37 -4.33
C ASP A 131 -12.44 -21.45 -5.14
N GLY A 132 -13.00 -20.39 -5.73
CA GLY A 132 -12.32 -19.39 -6.53
C GLY A 132 -11.38 -18.49 -5.72
N GLY A 133 -10.37 -17.96 -6.40
CA GLY A 133 -9.38 -17.10 -5.79
C GLY A 133 -8.33 -16.67 -6.82
N CYS A 134 -7.18 -16.25 -6.33
CA CYS A 134 -6.05 -15.84 -7.16
C CYS A 134 -4.93 -16.87 -6.98
N THR A 135 -4.60 -17.64 -8.02
CA THR A 135 -3.53 -18.65 -7.89
C THR A 135 -2.16 -18.00 -7.92
N GLY A 136 -1.19 -18.59 -7.23
CA GLY A 136 0.20 -18.13 -7.24
C GLY A 136 0.81 -18.10 -8.65
N ALA A 137 0.50 -19.10 -9.48
CA ALA A 137 0.99 -19.18 -10.85
C ALA A 137 0.46 -18.05 -11.75
N ASP A 138 -0.85 -17.76 -11.67
CA ASP A 138 -1.46 -16.66 -12.42
C ASP A 138 -0.99 -15.29 -11.92
N LEU A 139 -0.82 -15.13 -10.59
CA LEU A 139 -0.21 -13.94 -9.97
C LEU A 139 1.22 -13.68 -10.48
N LEU A 140 2.09 -14.68 -10.42
CA LEU A 140 3.47 -14.55 -10.91
C LEU A 140 3.49 -14.22 -12.42
N LYS A 141 2.55 -14.79 -13.19
CA LYS A 141 2.44 -14.48 -14.61
C LYS A 141 2.00 -13.04 -14.87
N ALA A 142 1.09 -12.51 -14.06
CA ALA A 142 0.69 -11.11 -14.14
C ALA A 142 1.85 -10.17 -13.80
N PHE A 143 2.64 -10.44 -12.75
CA PHE A 143 3.84 -9.66 -12.46
C PHE A 143 4.84 -9.67 -13.62
N ASP A 144 5.18 -10.86 -14.15
CA ASP A 144 6.05 -11.03 -15.31
C ASP A 144 5.59 -10.19 -16.51
N LYS A 145 4.28 -10.24 -16.82
CA LYS A 145 3.72 -9.45 -17.92
C LYS A 145 3.66 -7.97 -17.63
N ALA A 146 3.33 -7.54 -16.41
CA ALA A 146 3.28 -6.13 -16.08
C ALA A 146 4.66 -5.46 -16.16
N ILE A 147 5.70 -6.15 -15.69
CA ILE A 147 7.09 -5.69 -15.81
C ILE A 147 7.48 -5.57 -17.28
N HIS A 148 7.22 -6.61 -18.07
CA HIS A 148 7.54 -6.62 -19.49
C HIS A 148 6.80 -5.51 -20.26
N ASP A 149 5.52 -5.31 -19.95
CA ASP A 149 4.65 -4.37 -20.65
C ASP A 149 5.03 -2.91 -20.36
N GLY A 150 5.75 -2.65 -19.26
CA GLY A 150 6.31 -1.34 -18.92
C GLY A 150 5.40 -0.50 -18.03
N VAL A 151 4.75 -1.09 -17.02
CA VAL A 151 3.98 -0.32 -16.03
C VAL A 151 4.90 0.51 -15.13
N ASP A 152 4.46 1.69 -14.69
CA ASP A 152 5.25 2.56 -13.78
C ASP A 152 5.07 2.18 -12.31
N ILE A 153 3.92 1.59 -11.97
CA ILE A 153 3.49 1.31 -10.61
C ILE A 153 2.47 0.17 -10.62
N LEU A 154 2.53 -0.68 -9.60
CA LEU A 154 1.59 -1.80 -9.44
C LEU A 154 0.71 -1.59 -8.22
N SER A 155 -0.59 -1.73 -8.43
CA SER A 155 -1.61 -1.79 -7.39
C SER A 155 -2.12 -3.23 -7.29
N VAL A 156 -1.93 -3.85 -6.12
CA VAL A 156 -2.26 -5.26 -5.87
C VAL A 156 -3.08 -5.34 -4.59
N SER A 157 -4.41 -5.33 -4.72
CA SER A 157 -5.34 -5.44 -3.59
C SER A 157 -5.66 -6.90 -3.27
N ILE A 158 -4.62 -7.73 -3.24
CA ILE A 158 -4.68 -9.18 -2.99
C ILE A 158 -3.67 -9.48 -1.88
N GLY A 159 -3.93 -10.50 -1.08
CA GLY A 159 -2.98 -10.95 -0.08
C GLY A 159 -3.09 -12.45 0.19
N ASN A 160 -2.32 -12.92 1.16
CA ASN A 160 -2.16 -14.33 1.47
C ASN A 160 -2.82 -14.65 2.81
N ASN A 161 -3.30 -15.87 2.95
CA ASN A 161 -3.82 -16.34 4.24
C ASN A 161 -2.73 -16.37 5.31
N ILE A 162 -3.14 -16.11 6.55
CA ILE A 162 -2.30 -16.12 7.75
C ILE A 162 -2.39 -17.52 8.40
N PRO A 163 -1.29 -18.10 8.92
CA PRO A 163 0.05 -17.53 9.07
C PRO A 163 0.85 -17.44 7.76
N LEU A 164 1.67 -16.39 7.64
CA LEU A 164 2.46 -16.11 6.46
C LEU A 164 3.67 -17.04 6.31
N PHE A 165 4.00 -17.33 5.06
CA PHE A 165 5.25 -17.99 4.69
C PHE A 165 6.40 -17.00 4.52
N SER A 166 7.63 -17.51 4.60
CA SER A 166 8.86 -16.74 4.32
C SER A 166 8.79 -16.04 2.96
N TYR A 167 9.46 -14.88 2.81
CA TYR A 167 9.45 -14.10 1.57
C TYR A 167 10.05 -14.84 0.36
N VAL A 168 10.85 -15.88 0.61
CA VAL A 168 11.46 -16.75 -0.42
C VAL A 168 10.70 -18.06 -0.61
N ASP A 169 9.62 -18.28 0.14
CA ASP A 169 8.76 -19.45 -0.03
C ASP A 169 7.92 -19.30 -1.31
N MET A 170 7.86 -20.36 -2.12
CA MET A 170 7.12 -20.36 -3.38
C MET A 170 5.62 -20.08 -3.22
N ARG A 171 5.06 -20.34 -2.03
CA ARG A 171 3.67 -20.01 -1.70
C ARG A 171 3.43 -18.51 -1.55
N ASN A 172 4.49 -17.72 -1.31
CA ASN A 172 4.40 -16.26 -1.23
C ASN A 172 4.66 -15.62 -2.60
N SER A 173 3.75 -15.89 -3.53
CA SER A 173 3.85 -15.41 -4.92
C SER A 173 3.86 -13.89 -5.04
N ILE A 174 3.18 -13.18 -4.13
CA ILE A 174 3.17 -11.71 -4.09
C ILE A 174 4.56 -11.18 -3.71
N ALA A 175 5.22 -11.73 -2.68
CA ALA A 175 6.57 -11.31 -2.30
C ALA A 175 7.56 -11.53 -3.45
N ILE A 176 7.52 -12.70 -4.10
CA ILE A 176 8.42 -13.03 -5.21
C ILE A 176 8.16 -12.11 -6.41
N GLY A 177 6.92 -12.02 -6.89
CA GLY A 177 6.57 -11.20 -8.06
C GLY A 177 6.87 -9.71 -7.84
N SER A 178 6.55 -9.19 -6.65
CA SER A 178 6.84 -7.80 -6.29
C SER A 178 8.32 -7.49 -6.10
N PHE A 179 9.13 -8.48 -5.69
CA PHE A 179 10.58 -8.34 -5.64
C PHE A 179 11.11 -8.05 -7.04
N HIS A 180 10.74 -8.88 -8.02
CA HIS A 180 11.13 -8.69 -9.42
C HIS A 180 10.64 -7.35 -9.99
N ALA A 181 9.42 -6.91 -9.65
CA ALA A 181 8.93 -5.60 -10.05
C ALA A 181 9.79 -4.46 -9.47
N THR A 182 10.10 -4.52 -8.16
CA THR A 182 10.93 -3.53 -7.48
C THR A 182 12.35 -3.49 -8.05
N LEU A 183 12.92 -4.64 -8.41
CA LEU A 183 14.23 -4.71 -9.08
C LEU A 183 14.25 -4.03 -10.45
N ASN A 184 13.10 -3.96 -11.12
CA ASN A 184 12.91 -3.22 -12.36
C ASN A 184 12.46 -1.77 -12.14
N GLY A 185 12.54 -1.26 -10.90
CA GLY A 185 12.19 0.12 -10.56
C GLY A 185 10.69 0.37 -10.45
N ILE A 186 9.87 -0.68 -10.39
CA ILE A 186 8.40 -0.58 -10.33
C ILE A 186 7.96 -0.77 -8.86
N PRO A 187 7.53 0.30 -8.16
CA PRO A 187 6.98 0.17 -6.82
C PRO A 187 5.67 -0.62 -6.83
N VAL A 188 5.47 -1.43 -5.79
CA VAL A 188 4.28 -2.27 -5.62
C VAL A 188 3.55 -1.89 -4.33
N ILE A 189 2.27 -1.56 -4.48
CA ILE A 189 1.38 -1.16 -3.40
C ILE A 189 0.44 -2.31 -3.12
N CYS A 190 0.43 -2.77 -1.88
CA CYS A 190 -0.36 -3.91 -1.43
C CYS A 190 -1.23 -3.55 -0.22
N SER A 191 -2.38 -4.21 -0.09
CA SER A 191 -3.22 -4.09 1.10
C SER A 191 -2.57 -4.80 2.31
N ALA A 192 -2.83 -4.31 3.52
CA ALA A 192 -2.36 -4.94 4.75
C ALA A 192 -3.15 -6.20 5.17
N GLY A 193 -4.20 -6.58 4.44
CA GLY A 193 -5.19 -7.57 4.89
C GLY A 193 -6.35 -6.95 5.68
N ASN A 194 -7.31 -7.79 6.07
CA ASN A 194 -8.55 -7.41 6.78
C ASN A 194 -8.84 -8.24 8.05
N ASP A 195 -7.91 -9.11 8.48
CA ASP A 195 -8.07 -10.02 9.63
C ASP A 195 -7.81 -9.36 11.00
N GLY A 196 -7.57 -8.04 11.03
CA GLY A 196 -7.48 -7.26 12.26
C GLY A 196 -8.78 -7.32 13.10
N PRO A 197 -8.75 -6.85 14.36
CA PRO A 197 -7.72 -6.03 14.99
C PRO A 197 -6.65 -6.79 15.80
N ILE A 198 -6.74 -8.13 15.87
CA ILE A 198 -5.82 -8.92 16.68
C ILE A 198 -4.40 -8.80 16.11
N SER A 199 -3.38 -8.75 16.97
CA SER A 199 -1.98 -8.63 16.55
C SER A 199 -1.54 -9.76 15.60
N GLN A 200 -0.57 -9.47 14.73
CA GLN A 200 0.02 -10.43 13.77
C GLN A 200 -0.96 -10.90 12.67
N THR A 201 -1.89 -10.03 12.28
CA THR A 201 -2.88 -10.26 11.22
C THR A 201 -2.59 -9.47 9.93
N VAL A 202 -1.38 -8.92 9.80
CA VAL A 202 -0.94 -8.24 8.58
C VAL A 202 -0.40 -9.25 7.57
N GLU A 203 -0.72 -9.07 6.29
CA GLU A 203 -0.35 -10.02 5.24
C GLU A 203 0.91 -9.60 4.45
N ASN A 204 0.78 -8.65 3.52
CA ASN A 204 1.83 -8.28 2.58
C ASN A 204 3.03 -7.57 3.24
N THR A 205 3.93 -8.29 3.90
CA THR A 205 4.95 -7.77 4.83
C THR A 205 6.36 -7.65 4.26
N ALA A 206 6.58 -8.01 2.99
CA ALA A 206 7.91 -7.98 2.39
C ALA A 206 8.50 -6.55 2.38
N PRO A 207 9.79 -6.33 2.71
CA PRO A 207 10.34 -4.97 2.89
C PRO A 207 10.40 -4.09 1.64
N TRP A 208 10.22 -4.67 0.45
CA TRP A 208 10.15 -3.94 -0.82
C TRP A 208 8.72 -3.53 -1.20
N LEU A 209 7.71 -3.95 -0.44
CA LEU A 209 6.31 -3.58 -0.64
C LEU A 209 5.97 -2.29 0.10
N ILE A 210 5.02 -1.53 -0.46
CA ILE A 210 4.29 -0.50 0.26
C ILE A 210 2.99 -1.12 0.76
N THR A 211 2.96 -1.49 2.03
CA THR A 211 1.80 -2.13 2.68
C THR A 211 0.87 -1.09 3.28
N VAL A 212 -0.40 -1.09 2.88
CA VAL A 212 -1.35 -0.02 3.18
C VAL A 212 -2.46 -0.50 4.13
N ALA A 213 -2.59 0.17 5.27
CA ALA A 213 -3.70 0.01 6.23
C ALA A 213 -4.97 0.77 5.78
N ALA A 214 -6.11 0.56 6.44
CA ALA A 214 -7.32 1.36 6.23
C ALA A 214 -7.63 2.23 7.43
N SER A 215 -8.08 3.46 7.17
CA SER A 215 -8.60 4.39 8.16
C SER A 215 -9.95 4.91 7.72
N THR A 216 -10.72 5.45 8.68
CA THR A 216 -11.97 6.16 8.40
C THR A 216 -11.71 7.55 7.84
N ILE A 217 -12.75 8.14 7.24
CA ILE A 217 -12.78 9.55 6.83
C ILE A 217 -13.83 10.29 7.68
N ASP A 218 -13.84 11.62 7.60
CA ASP A 218 -14.79 12.49 8.30
C ASP A 218 -16.25 12.30 7.86
N ARG A 219 -16.47 11.80 6.64
CA ARG A 219 -17.80 11.50 6.11
C ARG A 219 -18.42 10.28 6.78
N THR A 220 -19.66 10.43 7.26
CA THR A 220 -20.47 9.35 7.83
C THR A 220 -21.84 9.27 7.15
N PHE A 221 -22.47 8.10 7.17
CA PHE A 221 -23.81 7.87 6.64
C PHE A 221 -24.75 7.43 7.78
N PRO A 222 -25.26 8.38 8.58
CA PRO A 222 -26.18 8.05 9.65
C PRO A 222 -27.57 7.72 9.08
N THR A 223 -28.27 6.79 9.72
CA THR A 223 -29.66 6.43 9.43
C THR A 223 -30.51 6.86 10.61
N ALA A 224 -31.52 7.70 10.34
CA ALA A 224 -32.52 8.08 11.33
C ALA A 224 -33.51 6.93 11.52
N ILE A 225 -33.69 6.49 12.76
CA ILE A 225 -34.73 5.56 13.18
C ILE A 225 -35.67 6.31 14.10
N THR A 226 -36.88 6.59 13.65
CA THR A 226 -37.94 7.21 14.46
C THR A 226 -38.80 6.12 15.09
N LEU A 227 -38.82 6.06 16.42
CA LEU A 227 -39.59 5.11 17.22
C LEU A 227 -41.05 5.56 17.33
N GLY A 228 -41.96 4.64 17.70
CA GLY A 228 -43.39 4.92 17.86
C GLY A 228 -43.74 5.97 18.94
N ASN A 229 -42.79 6.31 19.83
CA ASN A 229 -42.90 7.42 20.78
C ASN A 229 -42.36 8.76 20.24
N ASN A 230 -42.17 8.86 18.93
CA ASN A 230 -41.64 10.02 18.21
C ASN A 230 -40.20 10.41 18.56
N LYS A 231 -39.44 9.55 19.25
CA LYS A 231 -37.99 9.74 19.45
C LYS A 231 -37.23 9.24 18.23
N THR A 232 -36.31 10.06 17.73
CA THR A 232 -35.43 9.70 16.61
C THR A 232 -34.03 9.37 17.12
N LEU A 233 -33.55 8.18 16.78
CA LEU A 233 -32.19 7.73 17.03
C LEU A 233 -31.40 7.79 15.72
N TRP A 234 -30.20 8.35 15.78
CA TRP A 234 -29.27 8.34 14.67
C TRP A 234 -28.32 7.16 14.84
N VAL A 235 -28.48 6.13 14.02
CA VAL A 235 -27.62 4.95 14.05
C VAL A 235 -26.68 4.95 12.85
N ARG A 236 -25.52 4.32 12.99
CA ARG A 236 -24.69 4.00 11.83
C ARG A 236 -25.17 2.68 11.24
N SER A 237 -25.59 2.69 9.98
CA SER A 237 -25.96 1.44 9.31
C SER A 237 -24.70 0.61 9.01
N PRO A 238 -24.68 -0.71 9.30
CA PRO A 238 -23.57 -1.59 8.94
C PRO A 238 -23.28 -1.62 7.44
N THR A 239 -24.31 -1.42 6.62
CA THR A 239 -24.21 -1.39 5.13
C THR A 239 -23.50 -0.17 4.57
N ALA A 240 -23.15 0.81 5.42
CA ALA A 240 -22.38 1.98 5.04
C ALA A 240 -20.89 1.89 5.38
N LYS A 241 -20.38 0.69 5.73
CA LYS A 241 -18.95 0.39 5.63
C LYS A 241 -18.58 0.25 4.15
N LEU A 242 -18.52 1.36 3.42
CA LEU A 242 -17.80 1.37 2.14
C LEU A 242 -16.31 1.15 2.47
N SER A 243 -15.86 -0.09 2.37
CA SER A 243 -14.44 -0.41 2.31
C SER A 243 -13.94 0.09 0.97
N PHE A 244 -13.29 1.26 0.98
CA PHE A 244 -12.61 1.76 -0.21
C PHE A 244 -11.32 0.95 -0.40
N PRO A 245 -11.03 0.45 -1.61
CA PRO A 245 -9.79 -0.24 -1.86
C PRO A 245 -8.61 0.69 -1.61
N LYS A 246 -7.64 0.16 -0.87
CA LYS A 246 -6.51 0.86 -0.29
C LYS A 246 -5.47 1.15 -1.37
N THR A 247 -5.69 2.16 -2.22
CA THR A 247 -4.72 2.53 -3.27
C THR A 247 -4.28 3.98 -3.14
N VAL A 248 -3.02 4.18 -2.77
CA VAL A 248 -2.32 5.47 -2.87
C VAL A 248 -1.43 5.41 -4.11
N VAL A 249 -1.67 6.28 -5.09
CA VAL A 249 -0.81 6.39 -6.28
C VAL A 249 -0.14 7.77 -6.31
N GLY A 250 1.19 7.79 -6.30
CA GLY A 250 2.02 8.96 -6.56
C GLY A 250 3.12 8.64 -7.57
N LYS A 251 3.46 9.58 -8.46
CA LYS A 251 4.63 9.46 -9.36
C LYS A 251 5.90 9.50 -8.51
N ARG A 252 6.67 8.39 -8.48
CA ARG A 252 7.80 8.13 -7.56
C ARG A 252 7.32 8.21 -6.11
N THR A 253 6.98 7.07 -5.52
CA THR A 253 6.34 6.91 -4.19
C THR A 253 7.19 7.43 -3.03
N LYS A 254 7.29 8.74 -2.93
CA LYS A 254 7.61 9.44 -1.69
C LYS A 254 6.33 9.48 -0.86
N LEU A 255 6.42 9.15 0.42
CA LEU A 255 5.30 9.19 1.35
C LEU A 255 5.69 10.11 2.51
N ASP A 256 4.78 11.02 2.87
CA ASP A 256 4.87 11.81 4.11
C ASP A 256 3.60 11.54 4.95
N PRO A 257 3.63 10.51 5.82
CA PRO A 257 2.49 10.13 6.62
C PRO A 257 2.47 10.81 8.01
N SER A 258 1.27 11.17 8.47
CA SER A 258 1.02 11.85 9.75
C SER A 258 0.34 10.94 10.78
N GLN A 259 0.82 10.94 12.03
CA GLN A 259 0.16 10.21 13.13
C GLN A 259 -1.04 10.97 13.72
N THR A 260 -1.28 12.20 13.26
CA THR A 260 -2.49 12.96 13.57
C THR A 260 -3.43 12.94 12.39
N GLY A 261 -4.73 12.85 12.68
CA GLY A 261 -5.80 13.02 11.71
C GLY A 261 -5.79 14.43 11.11
N THR A 262 -6.66 14.64 10.13
CA THR A 262 -6.85 15.95 9.47
C THR A 262 -7.40 17.01 10.43
N ASP A 263 -7.94 16.60 11.57
CA ASP A 263 -8.41 17.43 12.68
C ASP A 263 -7.30 17.81 13.68
N GLY A 264 -6.07 17.33 13.48
CA GLY A 264 -4.95 17.54 14.39
C GLY A 264 -4.97 16.66 15.63
N ILE A 265 -5.95 15.75 15.76
CA ILE A 265 -6.07 14.82 16.88
C ILE A 265 -5.28 13.54 16.56
N LYS A 266 -4.78 12.86 17.59
CA LYS A 266 -4.16 11.53 17.46
C LYS A 266 -5.15 10.55 16.83
N ILE A 267 -4.65 9.69 15.94
CA ILE A 267 -5.46 8.64 15.32
C ILE A 267 -5.72 7.53 16.35
N PHE A 268 -6.92 6.95 16.34
CA PHE A 268 -7.31 5.86 17.22
C PHE A 268 -7.73 4.64 16.40
N GLU A 269 -7.51 3.46 16.97
CA GLU A 269 -7.98 2.20 16.41
C GLU A 269 -9.47 1.99 16.71
N GLU A 270 -10.22 1.58 15.68
CA GLU A 270 -11.62 1.16 15.79
C GLU A 270 -11.68 -0.35 16.06
N GLY A 271 -11.35 -0.75 17.29
CA GLY A 271 -11.41 -2.14 17.79
C GLY A 271 -12.30 -2.29 19.03
N SER A 272 -12.37 -3.51 19.59
CA SER A 272 -13.16 -3.81 20.80
C SER A 272 -12.76 -2.93 22.00
N THR A 273 -11.49 -2.49 22.04
CA THR A 273 -11.00 -1.48 22.98
C THR A 273 -10.36 -0.34 22.21
N ARG A 274 -10.91 0.87 22.34
CA ARG A 274 -10.36 2.06 21.68
C ARG A 274 -8.98 2.38 22.26
N LYS A 275 -7.92 2.21 21.47
CA LYS A 275 -6.54 2.63 21.79
C LYS A 275 -6.03 3.67 20.81
N GLU A 276 -5.05 4.46 21.24
CA GLU A 276 -4.27 5.31 20.32
C GLU A 276 -3.59 4.41 19.29
N ALA A 277 -3.72 4.76 18.02
CA ALA A 277 -3.15 3.97 16.93
C ALA A 277 -1.62 4.04 17.00
N ASP A 278 -0.98 2.88 16.93
CA ASP A 278 0.46 2.73 16.98
C ASP A 278 1.02 2.34 15.59
N PRO A 279 2.35 2.30 15.40
CA PRO A 279 2.96 1.94 14.13
C PRO A 279 2.58 0.56 13.58
N PHE A 280 2.02 -0.37 14.37
CA PHE A 280 1.48 -1.62 13.84
C PHE A 280 0.07 -1.48 13.28
N ASP A 281 -0.67 -0.44 13.68
CA ASP A 281 -2.01 -0.16 13.14
C ASP A 281 -1.93 0.67 11.86
N ILE A 282 -1.06 1.70 11.84
CA ILE A 282 -1.04 2.74 10.78
C ILE A 282 0.35 3.00 10.18
N GLY A 283 1.38 2.25 10.60
CA GLY A 283 2.74 2.41 10.08
C GLY A 283 3.29 3.82 10.30
N GLY A 284 3.66 4.48 9.20
CA GLY A 284 4.09 5.89 9.21
C GLY A 284 2.98 6.87 9.63
N GLY A 285 1.71 6.50 9.42
CA GLY A 285 0.53 7.34 9.66
C GLY A 285 -0.34 7.55 8.41
N HIS A 286 -1.28 8.51 8.49
CA HIS A 286 -2.17 8.90 7.40
C HIS A 286 -1.41 9.66 6.31
N VAL A 287 -1.52 9.22 5.05
CA VAL A 287 -0.82 9.85 3.91
C VAL A 287 -1.17 11.34 3.75
N ASN A 288 -0.15 12.17 3.51
CA ASN A 288 -0.29 13.56 3.05
C ASN A 288 0.31 13.72 1.64
N PRO A 289 -0.51 13.68 0.57
CA PRO A 289 -0.01 13.74 -0.80
C PRO A 289 0.71 15.05 -1.15
N GLU A 290 0.31 16.18 -0.58
CA GLU A 290 0.90 17.49 -0.90
C GLU A 290 2.32 17.60 -0.36
N LYS A 291 2.53 17.21 0.90
CA LYS A 291 3.88 17.22 1.50
C LYS A 291 4.79 16.14 0.91
N ALA A 292 4.23 15.00 0.51
CA ALA A 292 4.97 13.91 -0.09
C ALA A 292 5.69 14.28 -1.40
N VAL A 293 5.22 15.31 -2.12
CA VAL A 293 5.88 15.79 -3.35
C VAL A 293 7.28 16.35 -3.04
N TYR A 294 7.41 17.06 -1.93
CA TYR A 294 8.64 17.76 -1.50
C TYR A 294 9.00 17.39 -0.07
N PRO A 295 9.49 16.15 0.19
CA PRO A 295 9.72 15.67 1.55
C PRO A 295 11.00 16.22 2.19
N GLY A 296 11.84 16.93 1.44
CA GLY A 296 13.17 17.40 1.88
C GLY A 296 14.22 16.29 1.90
N LEU A 297 14.00 15.24 2.71
CA LEU A 297 14.89 14.08 2.79
C LEU A 297 14.16 12.78 2.41
N VAL A 298 14.91 11.82 1.85
CA VAL A 298 14.41 10.46 1.53
C VAL A 298 15.39 9.39 2.00
N TYR A 299 14.83 8.24 2.41
CA TYR A 299 15.59 7.03 2.71
C TYR A 299 15.59 6.15 1.46
N ASP A 300 16.56 6.40 0.59
CA ASP A 300 16.72 5.60 -0.63
C ASP A 300 17.23 4.21 -0.29
N THR A 301 16.87 3.25 -1.13
CA THR A 301 17.40 1.89 -1.10
C THR A 301 17.66 1.40 -2.52
N ASN A 302 18.30 0.24 -2.64
CA ASN A 302 18.62 -0.36 -3.93
C ASN A 302 18.58 -1.89 -3.85
N THR A 303 18.65 -2.53 -5.00
CA THR A 303 18.68 -3.98 -5.17
C THR A 303 19.68 -4.69 -4.26
N LYS A 304 20.89 -4.14 -4.11
CA LYS A 304 21.94 -4.76 -3.30
C LYS A 304 21.55 -4.81 -1.82
N GLU A 305 20.90 -3.78 -1.31
CA GLU A 305 20.43 -3.73 0.08
C GLU A 305 19.31 -4.74 0.34
N TYR A 306 18.37 -4.92 -0.60
CA TYR A 306 17.37 -5.98 -0.48
C TYR A 306 17.98 -7.40 -0.56
N ILE A 307 18.96 -7.61 -1.43
CA ILE A 307 19.69 -8.89 -1.49
C ILE A 307 20.43 -9.15 -0.18
N GLN A 308 21.10 -8.14 0.38
CA GLN A 308 21.77 -8.24 1.69
C GLN A 308 20.76 -8.56 2.81
N PHE A 309 19.58 -7.95 2.77
CA PHE A 309 18.49 -8.29 3.68
C PHE A 309 18.09 -9.77 3.55
N LEU A 310 17.83 -10.25 2.33
CA LEU A 310 17.49 -11.65 2.09
C LEU A 310 18.60 -12.61 2.54
N CYS A 311 19.86 -12.29 2.26
CA CYS A 311 21.00 -13.07 2.74
C CYS A 311 21.09 -13.09 4.27
N SER A 312 20.62 -12.05 4.95
CA SER A 312 20.58 -11.98 6.42
C SER A 312 19.39 -12.73 7.05
N MET A 313 18.43 -13.19 6.25
CA MET A 313 17.33 -14.01 6.77
C MET A 313 17.85 -15.38 7.19
N GLY A 314 17.59 -15.75 8.45
CA GLY A 314 18.07 -17.01 9.05
C GLY A 314 19.26 -16.86 9.99
N TYR A 315 19.84 -15.67 10.12
CA TYR A 315 20.75 -15.38 11.23
C TYR A 315 19.96 -15.20 12.53
N SER A 316 20.45 -15.78 13.61
CA SER A 316 19.83 -15.61 14.93
C SER A 316 19.99 -14.17 15.41
N SER A 317 18.89 -13.57 15.86
CA SER A 317 18.97 -12.37 16.67
C SER A 317 19.57 -12.77 18.02
N SER A 318 20.87 -12.57 18.21
CA SER A 318 21.43 -12.58 19.55
C SER A 318 20.68 -11.56 20.40
N SER A 319 20.34 -11.88 21.64
CA SER A 319 19.63 -10.94 22.51
C SER A 319 20.51 -9.72 22.76
N VAL A 320 20.20 -8.62 22.07
CA VAL A 320 21.03 -7.42 22.11
C VAL A 320 20.48 -6.45 23.16
N THR A 321 21.19 -6.30 24.28
CA THR A 321 20.91 -5.26 25.30
C THR A 321 21.09 -3.83 24.75
N ARG A 322 21.85 -3.68 23.65
CA ARG A 322 22.14 -2.44 22.93
C ARG A 322 22.02 -2.61 21.41
N ALA A 323 20.88 -2.26 20.82
CA ALA A 323 20.74 -2.32 19.37
C ALA A 323 21.27 -1.04 18.69
N LYS A 324 22.03 -1.19 17.60
CA LYS A 324 22.50 -0.10 16.76
C LYS A 324 21.91 -0.21 15.36
N VAL A 325 21.40 0.90 14.86
CA VAL A 325 20.74 0.98 13.56
C VAL A 325 21.38 2.12 12.76
N ALA A 326 22.14 1.77 11.74
CA ALA A 326 22.70 2.74 10.80
C ALA A 326 21.66 3.06 9.71
N ARG A 327 21.61 4.34 9.31
CA ARG A 327 20.75 4.83 8.22
C ARG A 327 21.54 5.78 7.33
N LYS A 328 21.17 5.79 6.06
CA LYS A 328 21.60 6.77 5.06
C LYS A 328 20.38 7.55 4.62
N VAL A 329 20.57 8.84 4.40
CA VAL A 329 19.50 9.73 3.99
C VAL A 329 20.02 10.66 2.89
N THR A 330 19.20 10.83 1.86
CA THR A 330 19.49 11.67 0.69
C THR A 330 18.68 12.96 0.78
N ASN A 331 19.33 14.10 0.61
CA ASN A 331 18.65 15.38 0.46
C ASN A 331 18.15 15.56 -0.98
N VAL A 332 16.83 15.74 -1.11
CA VAL A 332 16.11 15.99 -2.37
C VAL A 332 15.46 17.37 -2.40
N GLY A 333 15.68 18.18 -1.38
CA GLY A 333 15.24 19.57 -1.28
C GLY A 333 16.37 20.55 -1.59
N ASN A 334 16.41 21.66 -0.84
CA ASN A 334 17.43 22.69 -1.02
C ASN A 334 18.82 22.13 -0.73
N VAL A 335 19.75 22.33 -1.67
CA VAL A 335 21.12 21.83 -1.64
C VAL A 335 21.88 22.27 -0.38
N LYS A 336 21.70 23.51 0.07
CA LYS A 336 22.30 24.02 1.32
C LYS A 336 21.23 23.98 2.41
N SER A 337 21.20 22.91 3.17
CA SER A 337 20.23 22.72 4.25
C SER A 337 20.84 22.01 5.43
N VAL A 338 20.38 22.37 6.63
CA VAL A 338 20.84 21.78 7.88
C VAL A 338 19.63 21.23 8.62
N TYR A 339 19.65 19.94 8.92
CA TYR A 339 18.60 19.23 9.64
C TYR A 339 19.07 18.89 11.04
N LYS A 340 18.24 19.14 12.04
CA LYS A 340 18.45 18.75 13.44
C LYS A 340 17.55 17.56 13.80
N ALA A 341 18.07 16.63 14.59
CA ALA A 341 17.33 15.50 15.10
C ALA A 341 16.46 15.92 16.30
N ILE A 342 15.17 15.57 16.25
CA ILE A 342 14.24 15.58 17.36
C ILE A 342 13.95 14.13 17.74
N VAL A 343 14.33 13.74 18.95
CA VAL A 343 14.23 12.37 19.45
C VAL A 343 13.09 12.28 20.46
N GLN A 344 12.13 11.41 20.18
CA GLN A 344 11.09 11.00 21.12
C GLN A 344 11.32 9.52 21.46
N ALA A 345 12.05 9.27 22.54
CA ALA A 345 12.41 7.91 22.93
C ALA A 345 11.19 7.10 23.41
N PRO A 346 11.08 5.80 23.04
CA PRO A 346 10.04 4.94 23.59
C PRO A 346 10.14 4.81 25.12
N PHE A 347 9.01 4.71 25.80
CA PHE A 347 8.98 4.56 27.26
C PHE A 347 9.81 3.33 27.71
N GLY A 348 10.75 3.55 28.65
CA GLY A 348 11.66 2.50 29.15
C GLY A 348 12.86 2.20 28.24
N ILE A 349 13.05 2.94 27.15
CA ILE A 349 14.18 2.79 26.22
C ILE A 349 14.91 4.14 26.11
N ASN A 350 16.23 4.14 26.31
CA ASN A 350 17.07 5.27 25.93
C ASN A 350 17.39 5.19 24.44
N MET A 351 17.31 6.33 23.76
CA MET A 351 17.57 6.45 22.33
C MET A 351 18.55 7.59 22.08
N ARG A 352 19.66 7.29 21.39
CA ARG A 352 20.71 8.26 21.02
C ARG A 352 20.90 8.27 19.51
N VAL A 353 21.01 9.45 18.92
CA VAL A 353 21.25 9.66 17.48
C VAL A 353 22.59 10.37 17.28
N GLU A 354 23.41 9.88 16.35
CA GLU A 354 24.73 10.44 16.07
C GLU A 354 25.02 10.44 14.55
N PRO A 355 25.38 11.59 13.96
CA PRO A 355 25.38 12.94 14.55
C PRO A 355 23.95 13.44 14.83
N THR A 356 23.80 14.44 15.70
CA THR A 356 22.48 15.08 15.98
C THR A 356 22.09 16.13 14.94
N THR A 357 23.00 16.48 14.03
CA THR A 357 22.81 17.47 12.97
C THR A 357 23.39 16.95 11.66
N LEU A 358 22.65 17.10 10.57
CA LEU A 358 23.06 16.74 9.21
C LEU A 358 23.13 18.02 8.37
N SER A 359 24.31 18.31 7.81
CA SER A 359 24.56 19.51 7.01
C SER A 359 24.83 19.12 5.55
N PHE A 360 23.86 19.39 4.68
CA PHE A 360 23.93 19.07 3.26
C PHE A 360 24.48 20.26 2.46
N ASN A 361 25.22 19.93 1.41
CA ASN A 361 25.75 20.90 0.44
C ASN A 361 25.86 20.24 -0.95
N MET A 362 26.46 20.94 -1.92
CA MET A 362 26.61 20.43 -3.30
C MET A 362 27.38 19.10 -3.38
N ASN A 363 28.35 18.89 -2.49
CA ASN A 363 29.20 17.70 -2.46
C ASN A 363 28.63 16.60 -1.55
N ASN A 364 27.93 16.99 -0.49
CA ASN A 364 27.38 16.09 0.53
C ASN A 364 25.86 16.00 0.41
N LYS A 365 25.35 15.30 -0.60
CA LYS A 365 23.91 15.08 -0.78
C LYS A 365 23.38 13.88 0.01
N ILE A 366 24.24 12.93 0.34
CA ILE A 366 23.90 11.71 1.09
C ILE A 366 24.73 11.72 2.37
N LEU A 367 24.06 11.60 3.51
CA LEU A 367 24.71 11.53 4.81
C LEU A 367 24.23 10.30 5.58
N SER A 368 25.07 9.81 6.47
CA SER A 368 24.75 8.67 7.34
C SER A 368 24.60 9.12 8.78
N TYR A 369 23.77 8.43 9.53
CA TYR A 369 23.66 8.57 10.98
C TYR A 369 23.39 7.21 11.61
N GLU A 370 23.67 7.10 12.91
CA GLU A 370 23.42 5.92 13.71
C GLU A 370 22.40 6.25 14.80
N VAL A 371 21.47 5.32 15.04
CA VAL A 371 20.58 5.33 16.20
C VAL A 371 20.96 4.17 17.11
N THR A 372 21.25 4.47 18.37
CA THR A 372 21.51 3.44 19.39
C THR A 372 20.36 3.40 20.40
N PHE A 373 19.88 2.20 20.67
CA PHE A 373 18.83 1.91 21.65
C PHE A 373 19.41 1.15 22.84
N PHE A 374 18.98 1.52 24.05
CA PHE A 374 19.37 0.85 25.29
C PHE A 374 18.14 0.65 26.15
N SER A 375 17.87 -0.59 26.57
CA SER A 375 16.82 -0.82 27.57
C SER A 375 17.28 -0.30 28.93
N THR A 376 16.44 0.49 29.61
CA THR A 376 16.65 0.84 31.02
C THR A 376 15.96 -0.15 31.96
N GLN A 377 15.18 -1.09 31.41
CA GLN A 377 14.43 -2.09 32.15
C GLN A 377 15.02 -3.48 31.94
N LYS A 378 15.07 -4.27 33.03
CA LYS A 378 15.52 -5.68 33.02
C LYS A 378 14.42 -6.68 32.65
N VAL A 379 13.16 -6.23 32.58
CA VAL A 379 12.00 -7.12 32.41
C VAL A 379 11.57 -7.14 30.95
N GLN A 380 11.20 -8.32 30.44
CA GLN A 380 10.55 -8.44 29.14
C GLN A 380 9.29 -7.58 29.09
N GLY A 381 9.10 -6.87 27.99
CA GLY A 381 7.92 -6.06 27.74
C GLY A 381 7.34 -6.30 26.35
N GLY A 382 6.08 -5.87 26.17
CA GLY A 382 5.51 -5.66 24.84
C GLY A 382 6.26 -4.56 24.08
N TYR A 383 5.89 -4.35 22.81
CA TYR A 383 6.46 -3.26 22.02
C TYR A 383 6.19 -1.89 22.67
N ARG A 384 7.15 -0.99 22.47
CA ARG A 384 7.12 0.41 22.90
C ARG A 384 7.40 1.30 21.70
N PHE A 385 6.75 2.46 21.68
CA PHE A 385 6.72 3.32 20.50
C PHE A 385 7.31 4.70 20.78
N GLY A 386 8.01 5.23 19.78
CA GLY A 386 8.63 6.56 19.79
C GLY A 386 8.81 7.07 18.37
N SER A 387 9.63 8.11 18.19
CA SER A 387 9.96 8.61 16.86
C SER A 387 11.28 9.36 16.77
N LEU A 388 11.83 9.40 15.56
CA LEU A 388 12.92 10.30 15.16
C LEU A 388 12.38 11.25 14.10
N THR A 389 12.57 12.56 14.28
CA THR A 389 12.22 13.54 13.25
C THR A 389 13.44 14.38 12.89
N TRP A 390 13.77 14.45 11.60
CA TRP A 390 14.74 15.41 11.08
C TRP A 390 14.01 16.67 10.62
N THR A 391 14.43 17.84 11.10
CA THR A 391 13.82 19.11 10.67
C THR A 391 14.84 20.21 10.41
N ASN A 392 14.58 21.01 9.38
CA ASN A 392 15.26 22.27 9.09
C ASN A 392 14.36 23.50 9.38
N GLY A 393 13.24 23.30 10.09
CA GLY A 393 12.20 24.32 10.35
C GLY A 393 11.08 24.36 9.31
N GLU A 394 11.31 23.85 8.11
CA GLU A 394 10.34 23.80 7.01
C GLU A 394 9.84 22.37 6.74
N HIS A 395 10.79 21.44 6.62
CA HIS A 395 10.54 20.02 6.39
C HIS A 395 10.58 19.24 7.71
N PHE A 396 9.75 18.22 7.83
CA PHE A 396 9.65 17.36 9.01
C PHE A 396 9.67 15.89 8.58
N VAL A 397 10.86 15.31 8.53
CA VAL A 397 11.06 13.94 8.04
C VAL A 397 11.02 12.99 9.24
N ARG A 398 9.82 12.47 9.52
CA ARG A 398 9.55 11.63 10.68
C ARG A 398 9.66 10.14 10.37
N SER A 399 10.28 9.39 11.28
CA SER A 399 10.33 7.93 11.27
C SER A 399 9.75 7.40 12.60
N PRO A 400 8.65 6.61 12.58
CA PRO A 400 8.17 5.94 13.78
C PRO A 400 9.18 4.86 14.22
N ILE A 401 9.23 4.60 15.52
CA ILE A 401 10.15 3.63 16.12
C ILE A 401 9.34 2.67 16.97
N SER A 402 9.50 1.38 16.71
CA SER A 402 8.93 0.28 17.49
C SER A 402 10.06 -0.56 18.05
N VAL A 403 10.15 -0.67 19.37
CA VAL A 403 11.22 -1.42 20.06
C VAL A 403 10.59 -2.41 21.04
N ARG A 404 11.09 -3.63 21.05
CA ARG A 404 10.78 -4.65 22.06
C ARG A 404 12.08 -5.07 22.75
N ALA A 405 12.13 -4.93 24.06
CA ALA A 405 13.24 -5.45 24.85
C ALA A 405 13.07 -6.97 25.01
N MET A 406 14.10 -7.73 24.65
CA MET A 406 14.16 -9.18 24.82
C MET A 406 15.28 -9.53 25.80
N GLU A 407 15.04 -10.49 26.67
CA GLU A 407 16.07 -11.02 27.57
C GLU A 407 16.94 -12.04 26.83
N ALA A 408 18.21 -12.15 27.22
CA ALA A 408 19.10 -13.20 26.75
C ALA A 408 18.85 -14.46 27.57
N TYR A 409 18.16 -15.46 27.01
CA TYR A 409 18.28 -16.81 27.54
C TYR A 409 19.59 -17.37 27.00
N ALA A 410 20.59 -17.47 27.87
CA ALA A 410 21.67 -18.42 27.65
C ALA A 410 21.11 -19.78 28.07
N ASP A 411 20.81 -20.64 27.09
CA ASP A 411 20.74 -22.07 27.39
C ASP A 411 22.13 -22.48 27.88
N VAL A 412 22.22 -22.95 29.13
CA VAL A 412 23.43 -23.53 29.73
C VAL A 412 23.37 -25.04 29.55
#